data_AF-A0A034VH07-F1
#
_entry.id   AF-A0A034VH07-F1
#
_cell.length_a   1.000
_cell.length_b   1.000
_cell.length_c   1.000
_cell.angle_alpha   90.00
_cell.angle_beta   90.00
_cell.angle_gamma   90.00
#
_symmetry.space_group_name_H-M   'P 1'
#
loop_
_entity.id
_entity.type
_entity.pdbx_description
1 polymer ?
#
loop_
_entity_poly.entity_id
_entity_poly.type
_entity_poly.pdbx_seq_one_letter_code
_entity_poly.pdbx_strand_id
1 'polypeptide(L)'
;MAKRKSKRKSAGKGNKAAKIEKEYTILTMEEQQTRDAKYAMRLADLRTCLSFIDEAFLKVEELKRGEDVIEKWKKYLLCDGLPKPYIPPAVRLFFEKLQHFDRLNTEKTIDWLLSVDERSVLSQDIYSKDMTRRALVKEMRPNFGDEYKTNIDLLLKVVKSIEYYGDDDTKTAKAPLRILRDILKQKRAAYEEIEHYFDHYAYRILSSEDSYMDSVNATTAEYFYKCENFGIHIWTLKNVPILFQFLDVPCVEANLHKLQVKIILPYSILKENLTIRAIHFLFDPFSENAKSFKQDIKDVVEDLTAGIPDLHECLVHEHFLQVDLQNQVRTKLMERRADYESKVHALNEQLESLKKAKSADDDKKKGTKTDKTAKGTACNHRKYISGCLG
;
A
#
# COMPACT_ATOMS: atom_id res chain seq x y z
N MET A 1 57.10 38.70 -1.54
CA MET A 1 58.41 38.04 -1.28
C MET A 1 58.21 36.53 -1.17
N ALA A 2 59.25 35.73 -1.44
CA ALA A 2 59.53 34.35 -0.97
C ALA A 2 58.40 33.27 -0.91
N LYS A 3 58.65 31.99 -1.22
CA LYS A 3 59.78 31.29 -1.88
C LYS A 3 59.27 29.92 -2.38
N ARG A 4 59.69 29.48 -3.57
CA ARG A 4 59.57 28.07 -3.99
C ARG A 4 60.32 27.16 -3.02
N LYS A 5 59.82 25.93 -2.79
CA LYS A 5 60.65 24.73 -2.72
C LYS A 5 59.84 23.47 -3.04
N SER A 6 60.42 22.59 -3.85
CA SER A 6 59.84 21.29 -4.18
C SER A 6 60.21 20.25 -3.13
N LYS A 7 59.41 19.17 -3.04
CA LYS A 7 59.89 17.87 -2.56
C LYS A 7 59.51 16.80 -3.58
N ARG A 8 60.47 15.92 -3.89
CA ARG A 8 60.33 14.85 -4.88
C ARG A 8 59.54 13.67 -4.30
N LYS A 9 59.04 12.83 -5.20
CA LYS A 9 58.55 11.46 -4.96
C LYS A 9 59.39 10.75 -3.88
N SER A 10 58.74 10.24 -2.83
CA SER A 10 59.14 9.00 -2.18
C SER A 10 58.18 7.91 -2.65
N ALA A 11 58.70 6.73 -3.00
CA ALA A 11 57.86 5.64 -3.48
C ALA A 11 57.17 4.96 -2.28
N GLY A 12 55.87 5.22 -2.10
CA GLY A 12 55.05 4.40 -1.23
C GLY A 12 55.07 2.96 -1.73
N LYS A 13 55.51 2.01 -0.88
CA LYS A 13 55.45 0.59 -1.21
C LYS A 13 53.99 0.20 -1.41
N GLY A 14 53.59 -0.05 -2.65
CA GLY A 14 52.33 -0.72 -2.93
C GLY A 14 52.39 -2.12 -2.33
N ASN A 15 51.72 -2.33 -1.21
CA ASN A 15 51.46 -3.68 -0.71
C ASN A 15 50.74 -4.44 -1.82
N LYS A 16 51.41 -5.44 -2.40
CA LYS A 16 50.74 -6.41 -3.26
C LYS A 16 49.66 -7.06 -2.39
N ALA A 17 48.40 -6.77 -2.68
CA ALA A 17 47.30 -7.47 -2.01
C ALA A 17 47.55 -8.97 -2.16
N ALA A 18 47.63 -9.67 -1.02
CA ALA A 18 47.77 -11.12 -1.05
C ALA A 18 46.60 -11.67 -1.87
N LYS A 19 46.90 -12.47 -2.89
CA LYS A 19 45.85 -13.20 -3.61
C LYS A 19 45.23 -14.13 -2.58
N ILE A 20 44.02 -13.81 -2.13
CA ILE A 20 43.18 -14.75 -1.40
C ILE A 20 42.91 -15.88 -2.39
N GLU A 21 43.61 -17.00 -2.20
CA GLU A 21 43.37 -18.19 -3.01
C GLU A 21 42.01 -18.72 -2.60
N LYS A 22 41.02 -18.52 -3.48
CA LYS A 22 39.68 -19.06 -3.31
C LYS A 22 39.79 -20.57 -3.30
N GLU A 23 39.57 -21.16 -2.13
CA GLU A 23 39.44 -22.60 -1.97
C GLU A 23 38.13 -23.04 -2.62
N TYR A 24 38.20 -24.01 -3.53
CA TYR A 24 37.05 -24.50 -4.27
C TYR A 24 36.79 -25.97 -3.90
N THR A 25 35.67 -26.24 -3.24
CA THR A 25 35.21 -27.60 -2.99
C THR A 25 34.87 -28.28 -4.31
N ILE A 26 35.66 -29.28 -4.71
CA ILE A 26 35.40 -30.07 -5.91
C ILE A 26 34.28 -31.05 -5.59
N LEU A 27 33.14 -30.92 -6.27
CA LEU A 27 32.05 -31.89 -6.19
C LEU A 27 32.39 -33.17 -6.97
N THR A 28 31.90 -34.30 -6.46
CA THR A 28 31.82 -35.54 -7.24
C THR A 28 30.67 -35.48 -8.26
N MET A 29 30.72 -36.33 -9.29
CA MET A 29 29.68 -36.38 -10.32
C MET A 29 28.30 -36.81 -9.76
N GLU A 30 28.30 -37.65 -8.72
CA GLU A 30 27.08 -38.13 -8.04
C GLU A 30 26.45 -37.05 -7.16
N GLU A 31 27.25 -36.24 -6.47
CA GLU A 31 26.76 -35.05 -5.75
C GLU A 31 26.19 -34.00 -6.71
N GLN A 32 26.73 -33.88 -7.92
CA GLN A 32 26.18 -32.99 -8.94
C GLN A 32 24.83 -33.52 -9.44
N GLN A 33 24.76 -34.78 -9.89
CA GLN A 33 23.51 -35.40 -10.36
C GLN A 33 22.39 -35.37 -9.30
N THR A 34 22.72 -35.58 -8.02
CA THR A 34 21.74 -35.49 -6.92
C THR A 34 21.35 -34.06 -6.56
N ARG A 35 22.11 -33.03 -6.96
CA ARG A 35 21.68 -31.62 -6.89
C ARG A 35 20.80 -31.26 -8.08
N ASP A 36 21.19 -31.64 -9.29
CA ASP A 36 20.42 -31.39 -10.52
C ASP A 36 19.02 -32.03 -10.41
N ALA A 37 18.93 -33.27 -9.90
CA ALA A 37 17.68 -33.94 -9.62
C ALA A 37 16.81 -33.22 -8.55
N LYS A 38 17.43 -32.65 -7.50
CA LYS A 38 16.71 -31.86 -6.48
C LYS A 38 16.22 -30.53 -7.02
N TYR A 39 16.94 -29.89 -7.94
CA TYR A 39 16.47 -28.70 -8.64
C TYR A 39 15.33 -29.03 -9.61
N ALA A 40 15.44 -30.11 -10.38
CA ALA A 40 14.35 -30.58 -11.25
C ALA A 40 13.06 -30.90 -10.47
N MET A 41 13.17 -31.55 -9.31
CA MET A 41 12.03 -31.82 -8.44
C MET A 41 11.38 -30.53 -7.93
N ARG A 42 12.18 -29.58 -7.40
CA ARG A 42 11.69 -28.25 -6.97
C ARG A 42 11.00 -27.47 -8.09
N LEU A 43 11.50 -27.56 -9.32
CA LEU A 43 10.86 -26.90 -10.48
C LEU A 43 9.53 -27.56 -10.85
N ALA A 44 9.36 -28.88 -10.66
CA ALA A 44 8.09 -29.56 -10.83
C ALA A 44 7.10 -29.22 -9.69
N ASP A 45 7.57 -29.20 -8.44
CA ASP A 45 6.77 -28.79 -7.28
C ASP A 45 6.24 -27.35 -7.46
N LEU A 46 7.12 -26.42 -7.85
CA LEU A 46 6.75 -25.01 -8.09
C LEU A 46 5.79 -24.83 -9.26
N ARG A 47 5.98 -25.54 -10.39
CA ARG A 47 4.99 -25.54 -11.49
C ARG A 47 3.62 -26.04 -11.03
N THR A 48 3.59 -27.04 -10.15
CA THR A 48 2.35 -27.57 -9.58
C THR A 48 1.68 -26.52 -8.69
N CYS A 49 2.44 -25.85 -7.80
CA CYS A 49 1.94 -24.74 -6.98
C CYS A 49 1.42 -23.56 -7.82
N LEU A 50 2.12 -23.18 -8.89
CA LEU A 50 1.67 -22.15 -9.84
C LEU A 50 0.35 -22.57 -10.50
N SER A 51 0.22 -23.80 -10.97
CA SER A 51 -1.03 -24.27 -11.60
C SER A 51 -2.25 -24.24 -10.65
N PHE A 52 -2.04 -24.45 -9.33
CA PHE A 52 -3.11 -24.26 -8.33
C PHE A 52 -3.45 -22.77 -8.11
N ILE A 53 -2.48 -21.87 -8.20
CA ILE A 53 -2.68 -20.42 -8.12
C ILE A 53 -3.44 -19.93 -9.36
N ASP A 54 -3.08 -20.39 -10.55
CA ASP A 54 -3.76 -20.08 -11.81
C ASP A 54 -5.20 -20.60 -11.82
N GLU A 55 -5.44 -21.84 -11.36
CA GLU A 55 -6.79 -22.40 -11.20
C GLU A 55 -7.62 -21.62 -10.17
N ALA A 56 -6.99 -21.11 -9.10
CA ALA A 56 -7.66 -20.25 -8.13
C ALA A 56 -8.02 -18.88 -8.72
N PHE A 57 -7.13 -18.26 -9.52
CA PHE A 57 -7.43 -17.01 -10.23
C PHE A 57 -8.58 -17.20 -11.23
N LEU A 58 -8.58 -18.27 -12.03
CA LEU A 58 -9.66 -18.58 -12.97
C LEU A 58 -11.00 -18.76 -12.24
N LYS A 59 -11.04 -19.45 -11.10
CA LYS A 59 -12.25 -19.59 -10.26
C LYS A 59 -12.71 -18.24 -9.69
N VAL A 60 -11.80 -17.36 -9.29
CA VAL A 60 -12.15 -15.99 -8.86
C VAL A 60 -12.73 -15.18 -10.01
N GLU A 61 -12.21 -15.30 -11.24
CA GLU A 61 -12.79 -14.66 -12.41
C GLU A 61 -14.16 -15.24 -12.80
N GLU A 62 -14.41 -16.53 -12.60
CA GLU A 62 -15.72 -17.14 -12.80
C GLU A 62 -16.74 -16.65 -11.77
N LEU A 63 -16.35 -16.59 -10.49
CA LEU A 63 -17.19 -16.04 -9.42
C LEU A 63 -17.50 -14.55 -9.68
N LYS A 64 -16.49 -13.72 -9.98
CA LYS A 64 -16.70 -12.31 -10.36
C LYS A 64 -17.65 -12.18 -11.56
N ARG A 65 -17.51 -13.02 -12.60
CA ARG A 65 -18.44 -13.03 -13.75
C ARG A 65 -19.87 -13.43 -13.36
N GLY A 66 -20.03 -14.36 -12.43
CA GLY A 66 -21.34 -14.76 -11.87
C GLY A 66 -22.00 -13.62 -11.08
N GLU A 67 -21.26 -12.99 -10.17
CA GLU A 67 -21.69 -11.81 -9.41
C GLU A 67 -22.10 -10.65 -10.33
N ASP A 68 -21.27 -10.34 -11.33
CA ASP A 68 -21.50 -9.30 -12.34
C ASP A 68 -22.76 -9.56 -13.18
N VAL A 69 -23.15 -10.83 -13.39
CA VAL A 69 -24.45 -11.19 -14.01
C VAL A 69 -25.61 -11.03 -13.02
N ILE A 70 -25.46 -11.50 -11.78
CA ILE A 70 -26.49 -11.35 -10.73
C ILE A 70 -26.77 -9.87 -10.44
N GLU A 71 -25.74 -9.02 -10.42
CA GLU A 71 -25.88 -7.57 -10.28
C GLU A 71 -26.64 -6.94 -11.46
N LYS A 72 -26.34 -7.32 -12.70
CA LYS A 72 -27.07 -6.82 -13.88
C LYS A 72 -28.55 -7.19 -13.82
N TRP A 73 -28.87 -8.41 -13.38
CA TRP A 73 -30.25 -8.82 -13.13
C TRP A 73 -30.92 -8.05 -12.01
N LYS A 74 -30.26 -7.84 -10.86
CA LYS A 74 -30.78 -7.00 -9.76
C LYS A 74 -31.06 -5.57 -10.23
N LYS A 75 -30.10 -4.93 -10.91
CA LYS A 75 -30.21 -3.56 -11.44
C LYS A 75 -31.32 -3.43 -12.49
N TYR A 76 -31.55 -4.47 -13.30
CA TYR A 76 -32.67 -4.54 -14.25
C TYR A 76 -34.03 -4.68 -13.53
N LEU A 77 -34.15 -5.61 -12.56
CA LEU A 77 -35.38 -5.88 -11.82
C LEU A 77 -35.81 -4.71 -10.90
N LEU A 78 -34.84 -4.00 -10.32
CA LEU A 78 -35.07 -2.81 -9.49
C LEU A 78 -35.31 -1.54 -10.32
N CYS A 79 -35.05 -1.59 -11.64
CA CYS A 79 -34.97 -0.42 -12.51
C CYS A 79 -34.11 0.73 -11.92
N ASP A 80 -33.01 0.38 -11.25
CA ASP A 80 -32.16 1.33 -10.51
C ASP A 80 -31.71 2.50 -11.41
N GLY A 81 -32.19 3.71 -11.12
CA GLY A 81 -31.89 4.94 -11.86
C GLY A 81 -30.44 5.45 -11.69
N LEU A 82 -29.55 4.63 -11.12
CA LEU A 82 -28.16 4.96 -10.87
C LEU A 82 -27.37 5.07 -12.18
N PRO A 83 -26.51 6.10 -12.33
CA PRO A 83 -25.73 6.30 -13.54
C PRO A 83 -24.65 5.21 -13.70
N LYS A 84 -24.42 4.76 -14.94
CA LYS A 84 -23.42 3.74 -15.22
C LYS A 84 -22.00 4.36 -15.23
N PRO A 85 -21.02 3.85 -14.45
CA PRO A 85 -19.68 4.44 -14.32
C PRO A 85 -18.97 4.71 -15.65
N TYR A 86 -19.08 3.80 -16.60
CA TYR A 86 -18.46 3.91 -17.94
C TYR A 86 -19.04 5.02 -18.82
N ILE A 87 -20.04 5.78 -18.34
CA ILE A 87 -20.63 6.95 -19.02
C ILE A 87 -20.50 8.19 -18.09
N PRO A 88 -19.32 8.83 -17.98
CA PRO A 88 -19.13 10.00 -17.10
C PRO A 88 -20.16 11.13 -17.27
N PRO A 89 -20.67 11.47 -18.48
CA PRO A 89 -21.74 12.44 -18.63
C PRO A 89 -23.05 12.06 -17.91
N ALA A 90 -23.38 10.77 -17.83
CA ALA A 90 -24.57 10.32 -17.12
C ALA A 90 -24.45 10.49 -15.60
N VAL A 91 -23.23 10.37 -15.05
CA VAL A 91 -22.97 10.61 -13.62
C VAL A 91 -23.03 12.11 -13.30
N ARG A 92 -22.55 12.99 -14.19
CA ARG A 92 -22.69 14.46 -14.03
C ARG A 92 -24.14 14.90 -14.06
N LEU A 93 -24.91 14.42 -15.05
CA LEU A 93 -26.35 14.65 -15.14
C LEU A 93 -27.14 14.08 -13.95
N PHE A 94 -26.58 13.09 -13.23
CA PHE A 94 -27.17 12.58 -11.99
C PHE A 94 -26.92 13.52 -10.80
N PHE A 95 -25.71 14.06 -10.66
CA PHE A 95 -25.40 15.05 -9.61
C PHE A 95 -26.18 16.36 -9.83
N GLU A 96 -26.25 16.86 -11.07
CA GLU A 96 -27.07 18.03 -11.43
C GLU A 96 -28.55 17.83 -11.08
N LYS A 97 -29.10 16.62 -11.29
CA LYS A 97 -30.47 16.28 -10.88
C LYS A 97 -30.65 16.26 -9.37
N LEU A 98 -29.71 15.68 -8.61
CA LEU A 98 -29.78 15.67 -7.14
C LEU A 98 -29.77 17.10 -6.59
N GLN A 99 -28.85 17.96 -7.05
CA GLN A 99 -28.81 19.37 -6.66
C GLN A 99 -30.10 20.11 -7.03
N HIS A 100 -30.68 19.84 -8.21
CA HIS A 100 -31.94 20.45 -8.62
C HIS A 100 -33.11 20.05 -7.71
N PHE A 101 -33.18 18.78 -7.28
CA PHE A 101 -34.20 18.34 -6.32
C PHE A 101 -33.99 18.90 -4.92
N ASP A 102 -32.74 18.97 -4.42
CA ASP A 102 -32.43 19.59 -3.13
C ASP A 102 -32.82 21.07 -3.09
N ARG A 103 -32.49 21.85 -4.14
CA ARG A 103 -32.95 23.25 -4.29
C ARG A 103 -34.48 23.37 -4.29
N LEU A 104 -35.17 22.54 -5.09
CA LEU A 104 -36.64 22.49 -5.12
C LEU A 104 -37.26 22.08 -3.77
N ASN A 105 -36.53 21.38 -2.91
CA ASN A 105 -37.02 21.00 -1.59
C ASN A 105 -36.72 22.09 -0.55
N THR A 106 -35.57 22.77 -0.63
CA THR A 106 -35.29 24.00 0.11
C THR A 106 -36.36 25.08 -0.17
N GLU A 107 -36.69 25.34 -1.44
CA GLU A 107 -37.73 26.31 -1.83
C GLU A 107 -39.12 25.98 -1.29
N LYS A 108 -39.44 24.69 -1.07
CA LYS A 108 -40.70 24.24 -0.45
C LYS A 108 -40.67 24.23 1.08
N THR A 109 -39.52 24.45 1.71
CA THR A 109 -39.38 24.39 3.17
C THR A 109 -39.91 25.68 3.78
N ILE A 110 -41.21 25.71 4.10
CA ILE A 110 -41.79 26.76 4.94
C ILE A 110 -41.46 26.45 6.40
N ASP A 111 -41.03 27.45 7.18
CA ASP A 111 -40.83 27.28 8.62
C ASP A 111 -42.18 27.01 9.30
N TRP A 112 -42.30 25.82 9.91
CA TRP A 112 -43.53 25.36 10.55
C TRP A 112 -43.91 26.22 11.77
N LEU A 113 -42.98 27.00 12.35
CA LEU A 113 -43.32 27.98 13.39
C LEU A 113 -44.32 29.05 12.90
N LEU A 114 -44.33 29.38 11.60
CA LEU A 114 -45.27 30.32 11.01
C LEU A 114 -46.71 29.79 10.98
N SER A 115 -46.91 28.49 11.23
CA SER A 115 -48.22 27.84 11.31
C SER A 115 -48.72 27.63 12.75
N VAL A 116 -47.95 28.05 13.77
CA VAL A 116 -48.31 27.86 15.18
C VAL A 116 -49.38 28.86 15.60
N ASP A 117 -50.51 28.35 16.11
CA ASP A 117 -51.46 29.12 16.90
C ASP A 117 -51.75 28.42 18.23
N GLU A 118 -51.13 28.91 19.29
CA GLU A 118 -51.34 28.46 20.67
C GLU A 118 -52.77 28.75 21.17
N ARG A 119 -53.58 29.56 20.45
CA ARG A 119 -55.00 29.81 20.77
C ARG A 119 -55.94 28.79 20.17
N SER A 120 -55.48 27.90 19.29
CA SER A 120 -56.30 26.82 18.71
C SER A 120 -57.00 25.95 19.78
N VAL A 121 -56.31 25.67 20.90
CA VAL A 121 -56.85 24.95 22.08
C VAL A 121 -58.06 25.65 22.74
N LEU A 122 -58.22 26.97 22.52
CA LEU A 122 -59.33 27.75 23.07
C LEU A 122 -60.56 27.76 22.15
N SER A 123 -60.47 27.15 20.96
CA SER A 123 -61.63 26.97 20.07
C SER A 123 -62.55 25.87 20.61
N GLN A 124 -63.86 26.12 20.56
CA GLN A 124 -64.90 25.16 20.98
C GLN A 124 -65.36 24.24 19.84
N ASP A 125 -64.70 24.29 18.69
CA ASP A 125 -65.02 23.48 17.52
C ASP A 125 -64.31 22.11 17.60
N ILE A 126 -65.11 21.06 17.60
CA ILE A 126 -64.68 19.65 17.71
C ILE A 126 -63.85 19.22 16.48
N TYR A 127 -63.98 19.92 15.36
CA TYR A 127 -63.22 19.66 14.12
C TYR A 127 -61.97 20.53 13.98
N SER A 128 -61.72 21.45 14.92
CA SER A 128 -60.52 22.28 14.95
C SER A 128 -59.28 21.42 15.22
N LYS A 129 -58.19 21.69 14.49
CA LYS A 129 -56.90 21.05 14.74
C LYS A 129 -56.16 21.76 15.87
N ASP A 130 -55.49 20.98 16.71
CA ASP A 130 -54.48 21.51 17.64
C ASP A 130 -53.28 22.03 16.83
N MET A 131 -53.17 23.35 16.73
CA MET A 131 -52.08 24.06 16.07
C MET A 131 -51.05 24.60 17.09
N THR A 132 -51.04 24.08 18.32
CA THR A 132 -50.00 24.41 19.30
C THR A 132 -48.63 23.97 18.81
N ARG A 133 -47.58 24.61 19.34
CA ARG A 133 -46.20 24.22 19.05
C ARG A 133 -45.93 22.76 19.44
N ARG A 134 -46.64 22.21 20.42
CA ARG A 134 -46.49 20.81 20.90
C ARG A 134 -47.13 19.78 19.98
N ALA A 135 -48.21 20.12 19.29
CA ALA A 135 -48.82 19.27 18.26
C ALA A 135 -48.01 19.33 16.96
N LEU A 136 -47.68 20.54 16.50
CA LEU A 136 -46.97 20.76 15.23
C LEU A 136 -45.53 20.20 15.23
N VAL A 137 -44.83 20.17 16.37
CA VAL A 137 -43.54 19.45 16.51
C VAL A 137 -43.66 17.95 16.18
N LYS A 138 -44.85 17.35 16.32
CA LYS A 138 -45.09 15.92 16.02
C LYS A 138 -45.66 15.69 14.62
N GLU A 139 -46.54 16.57 14.14
CA GLU A 139 -47.20 16.41 12.84
C GLU A 139 -46.45 17.06 11.66
N MET A 140 -45.71 18.16 11.90
CA MET A 140 -45.13 18.99 10.83
C MET A 140 -43.61 19.18 10.89
N ARG A 141 -42.90 18.80 11.96
CA ARG A 141 -41.41 18.89 12.01
C ARG A 141 -40.81 17.95 10.94
N PRO A 142 -40.20 18.46 9.86
CA PRO A 142 -39.69 17.64 8.77
C PRO A 142 -38.46 16.84 9.19
N ASN A 143 -38.40 15.55 8.85
CA ASN A 143 -37.19 14.76 9.08
C ASN A 143 -36.17 14.92 7.94
N PHE A 144 -35.48 16.05 7.93
CA PHE A 144 -34.36 16.32 7.00
C PHE A 144 -33.29 15.21 7.03
N GLY A 145 -33.13 14.49 8.15
CA GLY A 145 -32.16 13.41 8.27
C GLY A 145 -32.41 12.24 7.32
N ASP A 146 -33.67 11.89 7.07
CA ASP A 146 -34.02 10.81 6.13
C ASP A 146 -33.87 11.25 4.67
N GLU A 147 -34.15 12.53 4.38
CA GLU A 147 -33.94 13.15 3.07
C GLU A 147 -32.44 13.14 2.70
N TYR A 148 -31.59 13.72 3.55
CA TYR A 148 -30.15 13.73 3.32
C TYR A 148 -29.52 12.34 3.42
N LYS A 149 -30.01 11.43 4.29
CA LYS A 149 -29.62 10.01 4.25
C LYS A 149 -29.86 9.42 2.86
N THR A 150 -31.06 9.59 2.29
CA THR A 150 -31.41 9.00 0.99
C THR A 150 -30.48 9.51 -0.12
N ASN A 151 -30.18 10.80 -0.14
CA ASN A 151 -29.26 11.40 -1.13
C ASN A 151 -27.81 10.92 -0.94
N ILE A 152 -27.30 10.88 0.29
CA ILE A 152 -25.95 10.41 0.61
C ILE A 152 -25.81 8.90 0.32
N ASP A 153 -26.81 8.09 0.65
CA ASP A 153 -26.85 6.65 0.35
C ASP A 153 -26.82 6.39 -1.18
N LEU A 154 -27.45 7.25 -1.98
CA LEU A 154 -27.37 7.19 -3.46
C LEU A 154 -25.97 7.58 -3.96
N LEU A 155 -25.34 8.62 -3.41
CA LEU A 155 -23.97 9.01 -3.77
C LEU A 155 -22.95 7.93 -3.39
N LEU A 156 -23.08 7.32 -2.20
CA LEU A 156 -22.24 6.20 -1.76
C LEU A 156 -22.43 4.95 -2.64
N LYS A 157 -23.64 4.69 -3.16
CA LYS A 157 -23.86 3.65 -4.19
C LYS A 157 -23.15 3.98 -5.51
N VAL A 158 -23.13 5.25 -5.94
CA VAL A 158 -22.37 5.69 -7.12
C VAL A 158 -20.87 5.49 -6.89
N VAL A 159 -20.32 5.90 -5.75
CA VAL A 159 -18.91 5.69 -5.38
C VAL A 159 -18.54 4.21 -5.44
N LYS A 160 -19.29 3.33 -4.76
CA LYS A 160 -19.06 1.87 -4.80
C LYS A 160 -19.17 1.27 -6.20
N SER A 161 -20.04 1.82 -7.06
CA SER A 161 -20.13 1.39 -8.46
C SER A 161 -18.91 1.82 -9.29
N ILE A 162 -18.28 2.95 -8.97
CA ILE A 162 -17.03 3.42 -9.58
C ILE A 162 -15.85 2.57 -9.10
N GLU A 163 -15.80 2.20 -7.82
CA GLU A 163 -14.79 1.29 -7.25
C GLU A 163 -14.85 -0.08 -7.92
N TYR A 164 -16.02 -0.72 -7.94
CA TYR A 164 -16.23 -2.00 -8.61
C TYR A 164 -15.90 -1.97 -10.11
N TYR A 165 -16.04 -0.82 -10.77
CA TYR A 165 -15.61 -0.66 -12.16
C TYR A 165 -14.08 -0.52 -12.30
N GLY A 166 -13.42 0.14 -11.34
CA GLY A 166 -11.96 0.28 -11.29
C GLY A 166 -11.26 -1.05 -11.01
N ASP A 167 -11.76 -1.82 -10.05
CA ASP A 167 -11.20 -3.12 -9.60
C ASP A 167 -11.37 -4.25 -10.63
N ASP A 168 -12.14 -4.03 -11.69
CA ASP A 168 -12.24 -4.92 -12.84
C ASP A 168 -11.24 -4.49 -13.93
N ASP A 169 -10.00 -4.97 -13.79
CA ASP A 169 -8.93 -4.84 -14.79
C ASP A 169 -9.43 -5.18 -16.22
N THR A 170 -10.35 -6.13 -16.38
CA THR A 170 -10.87 -6.56 -17.69
C THR A 170 -11.83 -5.57 -18.34
N LYS A 171 -12.48 -4.71 -17.55
CA LYS A 171 -13.32 -3.59 -18.01
C LYS A 171 -12.49 -2.31 -18.15
N THR A 172 -11.59 -2.07 -17.20
CA THR A 172 -10.64 -0.95 -17.18
C THR A 172 -9.71 -0.98 -18.40
N ALA A 173 -9.12 -2.12 -18.74
CA ALA A 173 -8.24 -2.27 -19.91
C ALA A 173 -8.94 -2.07 -21.27
N LYS A 174 -10.28 -2.16 -21.32
CA LYS A 174 -11.09 -1.90 -22.52
C LYS A 174 -11.54 -0.44 -22.64
N ALA A 175 -11.34 0.38 -21.61
CA ALA A 175 -11.71 1.79 -21.60
C ALA A 175 -10.56 2.67 -22.09
N PRO A 176 -10.80 3.69 -22.94
CA PRO A 176 -9.76 4.64 -23.29
C PRO A 176 -9.38 5.47 -22.05
N LEU A 177 -8.07 5.65 -21.82
CA LEU A 177 -7.49 6.34 -20.64
C LEU A 177 -8.12 7.69 -20.29
N ARG A 178 -8.68 8.41 -21.28
CA ARG A 178 -9.43 9.67 -21.07
C ARG A 178 -10.71 9.45 -20.25
N ILE A 179 -11.46 8.39 -20.52
CA ILE A 179 -12.68 8.03 -19.78
C ILE A 179 -12.29 7.57 -18.37
N LEU A 180 -11.26 6.73 -18.23
CA LEU A 180 -10.79 6.26 -16.92
C LEU A 180 -10.41 7.44 -16.00
N ARG A 181 -9.64 8.42 -16.51
CA ARG A 181 -9.27 9.63 -15.76
C ARG A 181 -10.50 10.48 -15.37
N ASP A 182 -11.52 10.55 -16.21
CA ASP A 182 -12.75 11.27 -15.90
C ASP A 182 -13.66 10.51 -14.93
N ILE A 183 -13.61 9.17 -14.88
CA ILE A 183 -14.25 8.34 -13.85
C ILE A 183 -13.61 8.61 -12.48
N LEU A 184 -12.27 8.64 -12.39
CA LEU A 184 -11.58 8.92 -11.13
C LEU A 184 -11.84 10.35 -10.62
N LYS A 185 -11.95 11.35 -11.50
CA LYS A 185 -12.44 12.69 -11.12
C LYS A 185 -13.87 12.62 -10.57
N GLN A 186 -14.74 11.84 -11.21
CA GLN A 186 -16.14 11.73 -10.82
C GLN A 186 -16.29 11.08 -9.43
N LYS A 187 -15.36 10.20 -9.02
CA LYS A 187 -15.29 9.66 -7.65
C LYS A 187 -15.04 10.77 -6.62
N ARG A 188 -14.05 11.64 -6.87
CA ARG A 188 -13.73 12.79 -6.01
C ARG A 188 -14.88 13.79 -5.94
N ALA A 189 -15.45 14.12 -7.10
CA ALA A 189 -16.64 14.96 -7.18
C ALA A 189 -17.82 14.39 -6.36
N ALA A 190 -17.99 13.06 -6.29
CA ALA A 190 -19.02 12.45 -5.44
C ALA A 190 -18.79 12.71 -3.94
N TYR A 191 -17.53 12.74 -3.48
CA TYR A 191 -17.19 13.09 -2.10
C TYR A 191 -17.30 14.60 -1.84
N GLU A 192 -16.91 15.44 -2.79
CA GLU A 192 -17.10 16.90 -2.75
C GLU A 192 -18.60 17.27 -2.66
N GLU A 193 -19.46 16.58 -3.42
CA GLU A 193 -20.92 16.70 -3.30
C GLU A 193 -21.42 16.22 -1.92
N ILE A 194 -20.92 15.10 -1.39
CA ILE A 194 -21.29 14.61 -0.05
C ILE A 194 -20.95 15.65 1.04
N GLU A 195 -19.77 16.29 0.97
CA GLU A 195 -19.40 17.39 1.86
C GLU A 195 -20.35 18.59 1.70
N HIS A 196 -20.69 18.98 0.46
CA HIS A 196 -21.67 20.02 0.19
C HIS A 196 -23.06 19.69 0.79
N TYR A 197 -23.54 18.44 0.71
CA TYR A 197 -24.79 18.03 1.36
C TYR A 197 -24.72 18.16 2.88
N PHE A 198 -23.58 17.84 3.52
CA PHE A 198 -23.42 18.05 4.95
C PHE A 198 -23.35 19.52 5.35
N ASP A 199 -22.79 20.39 4.51
CA ASP A 199 -22.78 21.85 4.70
C ASP A 199 -24.19 22.43 4.56
N HIS A 200 -24.91 22.06 3.48
CA HIS A 200 -26.27 22.53 3.22
C HIS A 200 -27.27 22.03 4.27
N TYR A 201 -27.19 20.75 4.68
CA TYR A 201 -28.00 20.18 5.76
C TYR A 201 -27.76 20.91 7.09
N ALA A 202 -26.51 21.18 7.46
CA ALA A 202 -26.20 21.95 8.66
C ALA A 202 -26.73 23.39 8.58
N TYR A 203 -26.57 24.05 7.42
CA TYR A 203 -27.12 25.39 7.18
C TYR A 203 -28.66 25.42 7.29
N ARG A 204 -29.36 24.44 6.72
CA ARG A 204 -30.83 24.33 6.73
C ARG A 204 -31.42 24.08 8.14
N ILE A 205 -30.65 23.46 9.04
CA ILE A 205 -31.00 23.36 10.47
C ILE A 205 -30.76 24.72 11.16
N LEU A 206 -29.59 25.32 10.94
CA LEU A 206 -29.17 26.56 11.60
C LEU A 206 -29.97 27.79 11.16
N SER A 207 -30.53 27.80 9.95
CA SER A 207 -31.38 28.88 9.44
C SER A 207 -32.71 29.03 10.19
N SER A 208 -33.11 28.04 11.00
CA SER A 208 -34.30 28.10 11.85
C SER A 208 -34.07 27.31 13.14
N GLU A 209 -33.10 27.77 13.94
CA GLU A 209 -32.67 27.10 15.19
C GLU A 209 -33.86 26.73 16.10
N ASP A 210 -34.76 27.68 16.39
CA ASP A 210 -35.92 27.49 17.26
C ASP A 210 -37.04 26.60 16.67
N SER A 211 -36.89 26.19 15.41
CA SER A 211 -37.79 25.29 14.67
C SER A 211 -37.24 23.86 14.61
N TYR A 212 -35.91 23.70 14.59
CA TYR A 212 -35.25 22.44 14.26
C TYR A 212 -34.26 21.91 15.29
N MET A 213 -33.76 22.74 16.22
CA MET A 213 -32.84 22.33 17.28
C MET A 213 -33.55 22.24 18.63
N ASP A 214 -33.14 21.30 19.48
CA ASP A 214 -33.70 21.11 20.81
C ASP A 214 -32.90 21.97 21.80
N SER A 215 -33.57 22.87 22.54
CA SER A 215 -32.90 23.77 23.50
C SER A 215 -32.47 23.01 24.76
N VAL A 216 -31.17 22.98 25.04
CA VAL A 216 -30.62 22.31 26.24
C VAL A 216 -30.48 23.28 27.41
N ASN A 217 -30.06 24.53 27.14
CA ASN A 217 -30.03 25.62 28.11
C ASN A 217 -30.62 26.89 27.48
N ALA A 218 -30.81 27.94 28.29
CA ALA A 218 -31.19 29.27 27.79
C ALA A 218 -30.18 29.84 26.76
N THR A 219 -28.93 29.38 26.79
CA THR A 219 -27.82 29.85 25.93
C THR A 219 -27.36 28.84 24.88
N THR A 220 -27.86 27.60 24.87
CA THR A 220 -27.35 26.54 23.97
C THR A 220 -28.46 25.63 23.45
N ALA A 221 -28.44 25.33 22.15
CA ALA A 221 -29.29 24.31 21.53
C ALA A 221 -28.45 23.22 20.84
N GLU A 222 -29.04 22.04 20.70
CA GLU A 222 -28.42 20.88 20.05
C GLU A 222 -29.36 20.23 19.04
N TYR A 223 -28.79 19.72 17.96
CA TYR A 223 -29.45 18.84 17.01
C TYR A 223 -28.64 17.57 16.88
N PHE A 224 -29.32 16.42 16.84
CA PHE A 224 -28.69 15.12 16.66
C PHE A 224 -29.52 14.25 15.74
N TYR A 225 -28.87 13.70 14.71
CA TYR A 225 -29.44 12.66 13.85
C TYR A 225 -28.40 11.57 13.60
N LYS A 226 -28.85 10.31 13.52
CA LYS A 226 -28.00 9.14 13.33
C LYS A 226 -28.67 8.14 12.41
N CYS A 227 -27.97 7.76 11.35
CA CYS A 227 -28.33 6.66 10.45
C CYS A 227 -27.23 5.57 10.47
N GLU A 228 -27.28 4.66 9.49
CA GLU A 228 -26.31 3.56 9.33
C GLU A 228 -24.96 4.01 8.77
N ASN A 229 -24.92 5.06 7.95
CA ASN A 229 -23.72 5.53 7.26
C ASN A 229 -23.06 6.76 7.92
N PHE A 230 -23.81 7.55 8.69
CA PHE A 230 -23.28 8.68 9.45
C PHE A 230 -24.12 9.03 10.69
N GLY A 231 -23.51 9.74 11.64
CA GLY A 231 -24.20 10.55 12.63
C GLY A 231 -23.77 12.00 12.55
N ILE A 232 -24.70 12.94 12.67
CA ILE A 232 -24.42 14.38 12.76
C ILE A 232 -24.91 14.91 14.11
N HIS A 233 -24.08 15.71 14.76
CA HIS A 233 -24.43 16.46 15.96
C HIS A 233 -24.02 17.91 15.73
N ILE A 234 -24.99 18.82 15.78
CA ILE A 234 -24.77 20.27 15.74
C ILE A 234 -25.03 20.82 17.14
N TRP A 235 -24.05 21.50 17.72
CA TRP A 235 -24.20 22.32 18.92
C TRP A 235 -24.13 23.78 18.51
N THR A 236 -24.99 24.64 19.07
CA THR A 236 -24.98 26.07 18.80
C THR A 236 -25.12 26.89 20.07
N LEU A 237 -24.45 28.03 20.09
CA LEU A 237 -24.72 29.12 21.03
C LEU A 237 -25.92 29.92 20.50
N LYS A 238 -26.99 30.01 21.30
CA LYS A 238 -28.19 30.80 20.98
C LYS A 238 -27.84 32.27 20.77
N ASN A 239 -28.61 32.96 19.92
CA ASN A 239 -28.55 34.41 19.75
C ASN A 239 -29.10 35.15 20.98
N VAL A 240 -28.34 35.11 22.08
CA VAL A 240 -28.61 35.75 23.37
C VAL A 240 -27.40 36.62 23.71
N PRO A 241 -27.58 37.85 24.23
CA PRO A 241 -26.47 38.74 24.58
C PRO A 241 -25.67 38.19 25.77
N ILE A 242 -24.67 37.35 25.49
CA ILE A 242 -23.78 36.73 26.46
C ILE A 242 -22.56 37.64 26.64
N LEU A 243 -22.45 38.27 27.81
CA LEU A 243 -21.33 39.12 28.16
C LEU A 243 -20.12 38.25 28.57
N PHE A 244 -19.43 37.66 27.59
CA PHE A 244 -18.29 36.76 27.78
C PHE A 244 -17.15 37.32 28.66
N GLN A 245 -17.10 38.65 28.85
CA GLN A 245 -16.13 39.34 29.70
C GLN A 245 -16.39 39.17 31.21
N PHE A 246 -17.60 38.76 31.61
CA PHE A 246 -17.98 38.52 33.02
C PHE A 246 -18.08 37.02 33.37
N LEU A 247 -17.48 36.14 32.56
CA LEU A 247 -17.33 34.72 32.92
C LEU A 247 -16.11 34.55 33.82
N ASP A 248 -16.29 33.95 35.00
CA ASP A 248 -15.21 33.67 35.98
C ASP A 248 -14.03 32.89 35.37
N VAL A 249 -14.31 32.07 34.35
CA VAL A 249 -13.31 31.43 33.48
C VAL A 249 -13.63 31.83 32.04
N PRO A 250 -12.66 32.34 31.25
CA PRO A 250 -12.88 32.78 29.87
C PRO A 250 -12.94 31.60 28.87
N CYS A 251 -13.85 30.66 29.12
CA CYS A 251 -14.16 29.53 28.24
C CYS A 251 -15.63 29.10 28.34
N VAL A 252 -16.12 28.39 27.33
CA VAL A 252 -17.44 27.73 27.32
C VAL A 252 -17.24 26.23 27.09
N GLU A 253 -17.94 25.39 27.84
CA GLU A 253 -17.96 23.94 27.59
C GLU A 253 -19.08 23.58 26.61
N ALA A 254 -18.72 23.29 25.35
CA ALA A 254 -19.62 22.67 24.40
C ALA A 254 -19.73 21.17 24.71
N ASN A 255 -20.87 20.79 25.29
CA ASN A 255 -21.21 19.41 25.62
C ASN A 255 -22.03 18.80 24.46
N LEU A 256 -21.45 17.87 23.72
CA LEU A 256 -22.18 17.13 22.67
C LEU A 256 -22.77 15.85 23.28
N HIS A 257 -23.89 16.01 24.02
CA HIS A 257 -24.45 14.99 24.92
C HIS A 257 -24.65 13.60 24.27
N LYS A 258 -25.12 13.55 23.01
CA LYS A 258 -25.40 12.31 22.27
C LYS A 258 -24.14 11.62 21.72
N LEU A 259 -23.04 12.35 21.55
CA LEU A 259 -21.72 11.81 21.17
C LEU A 259 -20.80 11.59 22.40
N GLN A 260 -21.20 12.07 23.58
CA GLN A 260 -20.39 12.07 24.82
C GLN A 260 -19.05 12.83 24.70
N VAL A 261 -18.94 13.73 23.73
CA VAL A 261 -17.76 14.58 23.52
C VAL A 261 -17.93 15.89 24.27
N LYS A 262 -16.89 16.30 25.00
CA LYS A 262 -16.79 17.61 25.68
C LYS A 262 -15.69 18.43 25.03
N ILE A 263 -16.00 19.67 24.62
CA ILE A 263 -15.05 20.59 24.00
C ILE A 263 -14.99 21.87 24.83
N ILE A 264 -13.81 22.20 25.35
CA ILE A 264 -13.58 23.46 26.07
C ILE A 264 -13.15 24.52 25.06
N LEU A 265 -14.00 25.54 24.86
CA LEU A 265 -13.82 26.59 23.88
C LEU A 265 -13.17 27.82 24.54
N PRO A 266 -11.95 28.24 24.16
CA PRO A 266 -11.34 29.45 24.69
C PRO A 266 -12.02 30.71 24.15
N TYR A 267 -12.03 31.78 24.95
CA TYR A 267 -12.59 33.10 24.60
C TYR A 267 -12.19 33.62 23.21
N SER A 268 -10.97 33.33 22.73
CA SER A 268 -10.49 33.72 21.40
C SER A 268 -11.30 33.15 20.22
N ILE A 269 -12.08 32.10 20.44
CA ILE A 269 -12.96 31.46 19.44
C ILE A 269 -14.44 31.85 19.67
N LEU A 270 -14.80 32.33 20.87
CA LEU A 270 -16.17 32.70 21.21
C LEU A 270 -16.64 33.91 20.41
N LYS A 271 -17.79 33.76 19.76
CA LYS A 271 -18.50 34.76 18.97
C LYS A 271 -19.99 34.57 19.14
N GLU A 272 -20.76 35.58 18.79
CA GLU A 272 -22.21 35.48 18.59
C GLU A 272 -22.50 34.39 17.54
N ASN A 273 -23.52 33.56 17.80
CA ASN A 273 -23.94 32.44 16.95
C ASN A 273 -22.80 31.45 16.61
N LEU A 274 -21.90 31.16 17.57
CA LEU A 274 -20.88 30.13 17.41
C LEU A 274 -21.52 28.73 17.32
N THR A 275 -21.30 28.07 16.18
CA THR A 275 -21.77 26.73 15.88
C THR A 275 -20.63 25.73 15.82
N ILE A 276 -20.89 24.49 16.26
CA ILE A 276 -19.97 23.36 16.19
C ILE A 276 -20.70 22.18 15.58
N ARG A 277 -20.20 21.70 14.44
CA ARG A 277 -20.69 20.51 13.76
C ARG A 277 -19.70 19.37 13.96
N ALA A 278 -20.14 18.31 14.62
CA ALA A 278 -19.46 17.02 14.65
C ALA A 278 -20.16 16.05 13.69
N ILE A 279 -19.40 15.44 12.78
CA ILE A 279 -19.88 14.36 11.91
C ILE A 279 -19.08 13.11 12.23
N HIS A 280 -19.78 12.02 12.50
CA HIS A 280 -19.21 10.68 12.67
C HIS A 280 -19.53 9.86 11.41
N PHE A 281 -18.54 9.71 10.54
CA PHE A 281 -18.65 8.88 9.33
C PHE A 281 -18.47 7.40 9.69
N LEU A 282 -19.30 6.53 9.11
CA LEU A 282 -19.15 5.06 9.16
C LEU A 282 -18.67 4.49 7.81
N PHE A 283 -18.15 5.37 6.96
CA PHE A 283 -17.43 5.11 5.71
C PHE A 283 -16.17 6.00 5.67
N ASP A 284 -15.28 5.77 4.70
CA ASP A 284 -14.00 6.48 4.58
C ASP A 284 -13.98 7.41 3.34
N PRO A 285 -14.25 8.72 3.51
CA PRO A 285 -14.08 9.72 2.46
C PRO A 285 -12.67 10.32 2.38
N PHE A 286 -11.73 9.93 3.23
CA PHE A 286 -10.48 10.68 3.44
C PHE A 286 -9.19 9.92 3.09
N SER A 287 -9.18 8.58 3.04
CA SER A 287 -7.98 7.82 2.67
C SER A 287 -7.43 8.15 1.28
N GLU A 288 -8.27 8.55 0.32
CA GLU A 288 -7.81 9.01 -1.01
C GLU A 288 -6.96 10.29 -0.96
N ASN A 289 -7.13 11.11 0.08
CA ASN A 289 -6.38 12.34 0.28
C ASN A 289 -5.05 12.09 1.05
N ALA A 290 -4.80 10.86 1.49
CA ALA A 290 -3.53 10.50 2.12
C ALA A 290 -2.40 10.46 1.09
N LYS A 291 -1.23 11.02 1.41
CA LYS A 291 -0.04 11.04 0.52
C LYS A 291 0.51 9.65 0.19
N SER A 292 0.09 8.62 0.93
CA SER A 292 0.38 7.20 0.70
C SER A 292 -0.57 6.53 -0.29
N PHE A 293 -1.73 7.13 -0.58
CA PHE A 293 -2.71 6.57 -1.50
C PHE A 293 -2.23 6.72 -2.95
N LYS A 294 -2.00 5.59 -3.60
CA LYS A 294 -1.79 5.49 -5.04
C LYS A 294 -2.84 4.56 -5.61
N GLN A 295 -3.63 5.06 -6.54
CA GLN A 295 -4.45 4.22 -7.38
C GLN A 295 -3.67 3.95 -8.66
N ASP A 296 -2.93 2.84 -8.65
CA ASP A 296 -2.00 2.49 -9.73
C ASP A 296 -2.80 2.09 -10.99
N ILE A 297 -3.01 3.07 -11.88
CA ILE A 297 -3.28 2.80 -13.29
C ILE A 297 -2.03 2.10 -13.81
N LYS A 298 -2.14 0.79 -14.08
CA LYS A 298 -1.05 -0.06 -14.57
C LYS A 298 -0.66 0.32 -16.00
N ASP A 299 0.12 1.37 -16.16
CA ASP A 299 0.92 1.56 -17.37
C ASP A 299 1.89 0.37 -17.47
N VAL A 300 1.74 -0.45 -18.52
CA VAL A 300 2.58 -1.63 -18.75
C VAL A 300 3.95 -1.17 -19.23
N VAL A 301 4.82 -0.86 -18.26
CA VAL A 301 6.23 -0.51 -18.52
C VAL A 301 7.02 -1.81 -18.63
N GLU A 302 7.19 -2.26 -19.86
CA GLU A 302 8.22 -3.25 -20.23
C GLU A 302 9.61 -2.63 -20.03
N ASP A 303 10.19 -2.75 -18.82
CA ASP A 303 11.63 -3.03 -18.66
C ASP A 303 12.06 -3.17 -17.20
N LEU A 304 12.59 -4.35 -16.85
CA LEU A 304 13.90 -4.56 -16.20
C LEU A 304 14.04 -6.04 -15.80
N THR A 305 15.27 -6.58 -15.86
CA THR A 305 15.55 -8.01 -15.58
C THR A 305 15.35 -8.42 -14.10
N ALA A 306 14.93 -7.49 -13.24
CA ALA A 306 14.46 -7.76 -11.88
C ALA A 306 12.93 -8.02 -11.80
N GLY A 307 12.24 -8.04 -12.95
CA GLY A 307 10.78 -8.17 -13.07
C GLY A 307 10.35 -9.20 -14.12
N ILE A 308 11.04 -10.34 -14.22
CA ILE A 308 10.49 -11.52 -14.91
C ILE A 308 9.24 -11.94 -14.11
N PRO A 309 8.02 -11.93 -14.70
CA PRO A 309 6.79 -12.14 -13.95
C PRO A 309 6.60 -13.61 -13.55
N ASP A 310 7.20 -14.55 -14.28
CA ASP A 310 7.18 -15.98 -13.95
C ASP A 310 8.36 -16.35 -13.04
N LEU A 311 8.03 -16.85 -11.85
CA LEU A 311 8.97 -17.41 -10.89
C LEU A 311 9.74 -18.63 -11.46
N HIS A 312 9.13 -19.38 -12.38
CA HIS A 312 9.77 -20.53 -13.02
C HIS A 312 10.87 -20.09 -13.99
N GLU A 313 10.63 -19.10 -14.86
CA GLU A 313 11.67 -18.52 -15.73
C GLU A 313 12.81 -17.88 -14.92
N CYS A 314 12.49 -17.15 -13.84
CA CYS A 314 13.47 -16.63 -12.87
C CYS A 314 14.47 -17.71 -12.41
N LEU A 315 13.96 -18.84 -11.90
CA LEU A 315 14.78 -19.91 -11.33
C LEU A 315 15.54 -20.73 -12.38
N VAL A 316 14.97 -20.90 -13.58
CA VAL A 316 15.67 -21.50 -14.72
C VAL A 316 16.84 -20.62 -15.16
N HIS A 317 16.63 -19.30 -15.25
CA HIS A 317 17.69 -18.35 -15.58
C HIS A 317 18.80 -18.31 -14.51
N GLU A 318 18.44 -18.29 -13.22
CA GLU A 318 19.42 -18.36 -12.13
C GLU A 318 20.26 -19.65 -12.21
N HIS A 319 19.63 -20.80 -12.47
CA HIS A 319 20.33 -22.07 -12.61
C HIS A 319 21.34 -22.05 -13.79
N PHE A 320 20.95 -21.50 -14.95
CA PHE A 320 21.89 -21.32 -16.07
C PHE A 320 23.07 -20.39 -15.69
N LEU A 321 22.80 -19.28 -15.00
CA LEU A 321 23.84 -18.36 -14.53
C LEU A 321 24.82 -19.05 -13.54
N GLN A 322 24.31 -19.90 -12.64
CA GLN A 322 25.14 -20.68 -11.73
C GLN A 322 26.03 -21.69 -12.49
N VAL A 323 25.49 -22.38 -13.51
CA VAL A 323 26.23 -23.34 -14.34
C VAL A 323 27.32 -22.63 -15.16
N ASP A 324 27.02 -21.48 -15.78
CA ASP A 324 28.01 -20.69 -16.51
C ASP A 324 29.13 -20.17 -15.61
N LEU A 325 28.80 -19.73 -14.40
CA LEU A 325 29.80 -19.29 -13.43
C LEU A 325 30.70 -20.46 -12.96
N GLN A 326 30.14 -21.66 -12.78
CA GLN A 326 30.91 -22.88 -12.53
C GLN A 326 31.82 -23.23 -13.72
N ASN A 327 31.32 -23.17 -14.95
CA ASN A 327 32.11 -23.40 -16.16
C ASN A 327 33.27 -22.42 -16.29
N GLN A 328 33.01 -21.12 -16.05
CA GLN A 328 34.04 -20.07 -16.04
C GLN A 328 35.08 -20.22 -14.93
N VAL A 329 34.75 -20.86 -13.80
CA VAL A 329 35.73 -21.22 -12.76
C VAL A 329 36.51 -22.46 -13.18
N ARG A 330 35.84 -23.46 -13.76
CA ARG A 330 36.44 -24.71 -14.25
C ARG A 330 37.49 -24.46 -15.34
N THR A 331 37.22 -23.60 -16.32
CA THR A 331 38.22 -23.22 -17.34
C THR A 331 39.43 -22.56 -16.71
N LYS A 332 39.23 -21.56 -15.84
CA LYS A 332 40.32 -20.87 -15.11
C LYS A 332 41.13 -21.79 -14.18
N LEU A 333 40.55 -22.90 -13.70
CA LEU A 333 41.29 -23.94 -12.97
C LEU A 333 42.07 -24.87 -13.91
N MET A 334 41.51 -25.25 -15.06
CA MET A 334 42.19 -26.06 -16.07
C MET A 334 43.36 -25.30 -16.71
N GLU A 335 43.18 -24.01 -17.03
CA GLU A 335 44.24 -23.09 -17.46
C GLU A 335 45.38 -23.07 -16.46
N ARG A 336 45.09 -22.78 -15.17
CA ARG A 336 46.10 -22.80 -14.10
C ARG A 336 46.79 -24.15 -13.97
N ARG A 337 46.05 -25.26 -14.10
CA ARG A 337 46.61 -26.61 -14.03
C ARG A 337 47.63 -26.84 -15.14
N ALA A 338 47.30 -26.53 -16.41
CA ALA A 338 48.25 -26.61 -17.51
C ALA A 338 49.45 -25.68 -17.29
N ASP A 339 49.21 -24.49 -16.72
CA ASP A 339 50.23 -23.52 -16.32
C ASP A 339 51.19 -24.09 -15.25
N TYR A 340 50.70 -24.91 -14.31
CA TYR A 340 51.53 -25.60 -13.31
C TYR A 340 52.24 -26.82 -13.90
N GLU A 341 51.56 -27.65 -14.71
CA GLU A 341 52.15 -28.84 -15.35
C GLU A 341 53.30 -28.45 -16.29
N SER A 342 53.15 -27.36 -17.06
CA SER A 342 54.21 -26.76 -17.87
C SER A 342 55.42 -26.32 -17.03
N LYS A 343 55.18 -25.64 -15.89
CA LYS A 343 56.27 -25.24 -14.96
C LYS A 343 56.96 -26.44 -14.31
N VAL A 344 56.24 -27.51 -14.00
CA VAL A 344 56.81 -28.77 -13.49
C VAL A 344 57.63 -29.48 -14.57
N HIS A 345 57.19 -29.47 -15.83
CA HIS A 345 57.95 -30.02 -16.95
C HIS A 345 59.28 -29.27 -17.14
N ALA A 346 59.23 -27.93 -17.19
CA ALA A 346 60.42 -27.08 -17.29
C ALA A 346 61.38 -27.24 -16.09
N LEU A 347 60.87 -27.42 -14.87
CA LEU A 347 61.69 -27.74 -13.69
C LEU A 347 62.32 -29.14 -13.78
N ASN A 348 61.61 -30.14 -14.32
CA ASN A 348 62.17 -31.47 -14.54
C ASN A 348 63.25 -31.45 -15.64
N GLU A 349 63.08 -30.68 -16.72
CA GLU A 349 64.12 -30.46 -17.74
C GLU A 349 65.36 -29.75 -17.18
N GLN A 350 65.17 -28.79 -16.27
CA GLN A 350 66.26 -28.15 -15.53
C GLN A 350 66.96 -29.12 -14.57
N LEU A 351 66.23 -30.00 -13.89
CA LEU A 351 66.81 -31.05 -13.04
C LEU A 351 67.51 -32.15 -13.86
N GLU A 352 67.00 -32.50 -15.04
CA GLU A 352 67.62 -33.41 -16.01
C GLU A 352 68.94 -32.85 -16.53
N SER A 353 68.97 -31.59 -16.96
CA SER A 353 70.19 -30.92 -17.44
C SER A 353 71.21 -30.71 -16.31
N LEU A 354 70.78 -30.40 -15.09
CA LEU A 354 71.66 -30.36 -13.91
C LEU A 354 72.19 -31.75 -13.50
N LYS A 355 71.42 -32.83 -13.66
CA LYS A 355 71.93 -34.21 -13.49
C LYS A 355 72.98 -34.54 -14.55
N LYS A 356 72.70 -34.24 -15.83
CA LYS A 356 73.62 -34.44 -16.96
C LYS A 356 74.92 -33.63 -16.80
N ALA A 357 74.83 -32.42 -16.24
CA ALA A 357 76.00 -31.62 -15.87
C ALA A 357 76.82 -32.24 -14.72
N LYS A 358 76.17 -32.80 -13.69
CA LYS A 358 76.88 -33.49 -12.59
C LYS A 358 77.57 -34.78 -13.03
N SER A 359 76.93 -35.59 -13.88
CA SER A 359 77.59 -36.77 -14.46
C SER A 359 78.82 -36.43 -15.32
N ALA A 360 78.89 -35.22 -15.87
CA ALA A 360 80.07 -34.76 -16.62
C ALA A 360 81.23 -34.25 -15.73
N ASP A 361 81.01 -34.08 -14.42
CA ASP A 361 82.02 -33.62 -13.45
C ASP A 361 82.54 -34.78 -12.57
N ASP A 362 81.67 -35.73 -12.21
CA ASP A 362 82.05 -36.94 -11.45
C ASP A 362 83.03 -37.86 -12.20
N ASP A 363 83.02 -37.87 -13.54
CA ASP A 363 83.96 -38.64 -14.37
C ASP A 363 85.39 -38.07 -14.40
N LYS A 364 85.66 -36.95 -13.72
CA LYS A 364 87.01 -36.36 -13.60
C LYS A 364 87.73 -36.55 -12.26
N LYS A 365 87.11 -37.18 -11.25
CA LYS A 365 87.76 -37.43 -9.94
C LYS A 365 87.45 -38.80 -9.32
N LYS A 366 88.03 -39.86 -9.89
CA LYS A 366 88.21 -41.16 -9.20
C LYS A 366 89.68 -41.54 -9.06
N GLY A 367 90.17 -41.37 -7.83
CA GLY A 367 91.56 -41.50 -7.38
C GLY A 367 91.76 -40.48 -6.25
N THR A 368 91.96 -40.83 -4.99
CA THR A 368 92.55 -42.07 -4.43
C THR A 368 91.77 -42.59 -3.20
N LYS A 369 92.04 -43.85 -2.79
CA LYS A 369 91.64 -44.49 -1.51
C LYS A 369 92.67 -44.15 -0.40
N THR A 370 92.42 -44.13 0.91
CA THR A 370 91.25 -44.33 1.81
C THR A 370 91.58 -43.57 3.14
N ASP A 371 91.11 -43.76 4.39
CA ASP A 371 90.34 -44.82 5.07
C ASP A 371 89.73 -44.36 6.42
N LYS A 372 88.90 -45.23 7.03
CA LYS A 372 88.64 -45.44 8.49
C LYS A 372 88.32 -44.27 9.47
N THR A 373 87.08 -44.35 9.97
CA THR A 373 86.65 -44.20 11.40
C THR A 373 86.63 -42.81 12.07
N ALA A 374 85.72 -42.47 13.01
CA ALA A 374 84.72 -43.28 13.73
C ALA A 374 83.38 -42.54 14.03
N LYS A 375 82.32 -43.34 14.33
CA LYS A 375 81.12 -43.14 15.18
C LYS A 375 80.76 -41.72 15.69
N GLY A 376 79.52 -41.23 15.68
CA GLY A 376 78.25 -41.79 15.19
C GLY A 376 77.31 -42.38 16.26
N THR A 377 76.27 -41.63 16.67
CA THR A 377 75.14 -42.11 17.49
C THR A 377 73.87 -41.27 17.29
N ALA A 378 72.82 -41.84 16.67
CA ALA A 378 71.42 -41.44 16.81
C ALA A 378 70.50 -42.56 16.28
N CYS A 379 69.51 -43.00 17.06
CA CYS A 379 68.42 -43.86 16.57
C CYS A 379 67.35 -42.98 15.90
N ASN A 380 66.57 -43.37 14.88
CA ASN A 380 66.15 -44.67 14.34
C ASN A 380 65.07 -45.43 15.17
N HIS A 381 63.81 -44.98 15.08
CA HIS A 381 62.62 -45.80 14.75
C HIS A 381 61.49 -44.83 14.29
N ARG A 382 60.65 -45.03 13.25
CA ARG A 382 60.05 -46.19 12.55
C ARG A 382 58.65 -46.55 13.08
N LYS A 383 57.59 -46.22 12.32
CA LYS A 383 56.28 -46.93 12.15
C LYS A 383 55.26 -46.06 11.37
N TYR A 384 54.26 -46.58 10.64
CA TYR A 384 54.14 -47.83 9.85
C TYR A 384 52.92 -47.68 8.87
N ILE A 385 52.57 -48.72 8.10
CA ILE A 385 51.53 -48.72 7.05
C ILE A 385 50.22 -49.41 7.51
N SER A 386 49.06 -48.80 7.23
CA SER A 386 47.73 -49.43 7.00
C SER A 386 46.72 -48.36 6.52
N GLY A 387 45.61 -48.63 5.81
CA GLY A 387 45.10 -49.89 5.25
C GLY A 387 43.60 -50.09 5.55
N CYS A 388 42.85 -50.72 4.62
CA CYS A 388 41.39 -51.06 4.67
C CYS A 388 40.43 -49.85 4.54
N LEU A 389 39.36 -49.89 3.72
CA LEU A 389 38.18 -50.79 3.61
C LEU A 389 37.10 -50.50 4.68
N GLY A 390 35.89 -50.23 4.20
CA GLY A 390 34.71 -49.78 4.94
C GLY A 390 33.72 -49.14 3.98
#